data_AF-A0A3D4UKR3-F1
#
_entry.id   AF-A0A3D4UKR3-F1
#
_cell.length_a   1.000
_cell.length_b   1.000
_cell.length_c   1.000
_cell.angle_alpha   90.00
_cell.angle_beta   90.00
_cell.angle_gamma   90.00
#
_symmetry.space_group_name_H-M   'P 1'
#
loop_
_entity.id
_entity.type
_entity.pdbx_description
1 polymer ?
#
loop_
_entity_poly.entity_id
_entity_poly.type
_entity_poly.pdbx_seq_one_letter_code
_entity_poly.pdbx_strand_id
1 'polypeptide(L)'
;MYRTDPRMFMQLAFRLLHTGIRYQHNWSIDVLGEALAHCHRRKTTRLIINMPPRSLKSVCASIALPAWVLGVQPDQKILCISGHRGLADEHHHQAHQLMTHDRYRGLFPHVRVNESPGRLKLPQGGARLALTPTGAVTGKGADMIIIDDPQTPQQADEPAKCAEIRSWYDRNIYQRLNDKHEGVIIVVTQRLSADDLTAHLLKQEGWEMLSLPAIAIRDEHLPRSLGGNLARRKGEALHPVRENREDLRIQMLRMGARAFCAQYQQDPYPNRHHRGGVYHTAPHSDGTEAEHKSSAVFFAQLPEELFVLDRVFGEQNGFRAGPAPMMSTEKWIERHGGMQINRTA
;
A
#
# COMPACT_ATOMS: atom_id res chain seq x y z
N MET A 1 29.83 2.65 -0.10
CA MET A 1 28.51 2.57 0.58
C MET A 1 27.36 2.88 -0.38
N TYR A 2 27.15 4.11 -0.87
CA TYR A 2 25.98 4.47 -1.71
C TYR A 2 25.90 3.71 -3.06
N ARG A 3 27.02 3.29 -3.64
CA ARG A 3 27.04 2.49 -4.88
C ARG A 3 26.58 1.05 -4.69
N THR A 4 26.71 0.51 -3.49
CA THR A 4 26.54 -0.93 -3.20
C THR A 4 25.28 -1.21 -2.39
N ASP A 5 24.72 -0.19 -1.73
CA ASP A 5 23.52 -0.30 -0.91
C ASP A 5 22.44 0.70 -1.38
N PRO A 6 21.37 0.22 -2.05
CA PRO A 6 20.31 1.10 -2.54
C PRO A 6 19.57 1.80 -1.39
N ARG A 7 19.52 1.24 -0.17
CA ARG A 7 18.86 1.87 0.99
C ARG A 7 19.57 3.18 1.35
N MET A 8 20.90 3.13 1.41
CA MET A 8 21.72 4.30 1.69
C MET A 8 21.60 5.33 0.56
N PHE A 9 21.51 4.86 -0.69
CA PHE A 9 21.29 5.74 -1.83
C PHE A 9 19.92 6.44 -1.78
N MET A 10 18.85 5.76 -1.36
CA MET A 10 17.52 6.39 -1.21
C MET A 10 17.54 7.54 -0.20
N GLN A 11 18.27 7.37 0.92
CA GLN A 11 18.46 8.46 1.89
C GLN A 11 19.23 9.64 1.29
N LEU A 12 20.28 9.36 0.51
CA LEU A 12 21.02 10.39 -0.22
C LEU A 12 20.11 11.11 -1.22
N ALA A 13 19.36 10.35 -2.04
CA ALA A 13 18.45 10.88 -3.05
C ALA A 13 17.42 11.83 -2.42
N PHE A 14 16.83 11.46 -1.28
CA PHE A 14 15.92 12.35 -0.57
C PHE A 14 16.60 13.68 -0.22
N ARG A 15 17.79 13.65 0.38
CA ARG A 15 18.52 14.87 0.81
C ARG A 15 18.93 15.75 -0.37
N LEU A 16 19.24 15.15 -1.52
CA LEU A 16 19.62 15.89 -2.73
C LEU A 16 18.42 16.58 -3.39
N LEU A 17 17.25 15.93 -3.37
CA LEU A 17 16.03 16.45 -3.97
C LEU A 17 15.30 17.46 -3.08
N HIS A 18 15.44 17.33 -1.75
CA HIS A 18 14.68 18.12 -0.78
C HIS A 18 15.62 18.88 0.16
N THR A 19 16.36 19.85 -0.37
CA THR A 19 17.39 20.60 0.38
C THR A 19 16.82 21.39 1.57
N GLY A 20 15.56 21.82 1.50
CA GLY A 20 14.87 22.54 2.58
C GLY A 20 14.19 21.65 3.62
N ILE A 21 14.21 20.32 3.46
CA ILE A 21 13.48 19.40 4.34
C ILE A 21 14.47 18.47 5.05
N ARG A 22 14.45 18.48 6.38
CA ARG A 22 15.25 17.55 7.18
C ARG A 22 14.76 16.12 6.94
N TYR A 23 15.65 15.24 6.51
CA TYR A 23 15.36 13.81 6.41
C TYR A 23 15.08 13.22 7.80
N GLN A 24 13.85 12.77 8.01
CA GLN A 24 13.45 12.05 9.22
C GLN A 24 13.48 10.55 8.95
N HIS A 25 14.58 9.92 9.35
CA HIS A 25 14.76 8.49 9.20
C HIS A 25 13.72 7.69 10.01
N ASN A 26 13.28 6.57 9.47
CA ASN A 26 12.38 5.61 10.10
C ASN A 26 12.65 4.22 9.54
N TRP A 27 12.46 3.19 10.37
CA TRP A 27 12.71 1.78 10.02
C TRP A 27 11.94 1.32 8.78
N SER A 28 10.76 1.91 8.51
CA SER A 28 9.92 1.52 7.36
C SER A 28 10.61 1.83 6.03
N ILE A 29 11.49 2.84 6.01
CA ILE A 29 12.31 3.18 4.85
C ILE A 29 13.39 2.13 4.62
N ASP A 30 13.95 1.54 5.68
CA ASP A 30 14.92 0.44 5.56
C ASP A 30 14.27 -0.82 4.99
N VAL A 31 13.08 -1.19 5.51
CA VAL A 31 12.31 -2.35 5.03
C VAL A 31 11.90 -2.16 3.57
N LEU A 32 11.42 -0.97 3.21
CA LEU A 32 11.13 -0.61 1.83
C LEU A 32 12.36 -0.74 0.94
N GLY A 33 13.48 -0.14 1.33
CA GLY A 33 14.71 -0.19 0.54
C GLY A 33 15.29 -1.60 0.42
N GLU A 34 15.08 -2.47 1.41
CA GLU A 34 15.43 -3.89 1.34
C GLU A 34 14.57 -4.65 0.33
N ALA A 35 13.24 -4.47 0.37
CA ALA A 35 12.34 -5.08 -0.61
C ALA A 35 12.70 -4.66 -2.05
N LEU A 36 12.97 -3.37 -2.26
CA LEU A 36 13.43 -2.85 -3.55
C LEU A 36 14.82 -3.40 -3.94
N ALA A 37 15.70 -3.67 -2.98
CA ALA A 37 16.98 -4.31 -3.24
C ALA A 37 16.83 -5.78 -3.65
N HIS A 38 15.83 -6.51 -3.11
CA HIS A 38 15.47 -7.85 -3.59
C HIS A 38 14.99 -7.84 -5.02
N CYS A 39 14.23 -6.83 -5.41
CA CYS A 39 13.82 -6.62 -6.80
C CYS A 39 15.01 -6.42 -7.73
N HIS A 40 15.96 -5.54 -7.39
CA HIS A 40 17.17 -5.37 -8.20
C HIS A 40 17.97 -6.67 -8.33
N ARG A 41 18.13 -7.44 -7.24
CA ARG A 41 18.82 -8.73 -7.23
C ARG A 41 18.02 -9.88 -7.84
N ARG A 42 16.82 -9.62 -8.38
CA ARG A 42 15.90 -10.63 -8.94
C ARG A 42 15.48 -11.73 -7.96
N LYS A 43 15.62 -11.48 -6.66
CA LYS A 43 15.08 -12.36 -5.60
C LYS A 43 13.56 -12.28 -5.52
N THR A 44 13.01 -11.11 -5.86
CA THR A 44 11.58 -10.85 -5.96
C THR A 44 11.29 -10.16 -7.29
N THR A 45 10.65 -10.84 -8.23
CA THR A 45 10.38 -10.28 -9.56
C THR A 45 9.00 -9.64 -9.68
N ARG A 46 8.10 -9.87 -8.71
CA ARG A 46 6.75 -9.29 -8.66
C ARG A 46 6.49 -8.79 -7.24
N LEU A 47 6.55 -7.48 -7.05
CA LEU A 47 6.42 -6.85 -5.72
C LEU A 47 5.28 -5.82 -5.70
N ILE A 48 4.42 -5.93 -4.69
CA ILE A 48 3.43 -4.90 -4.32
C ILE A 48 3.92 -4.19 -3.05
N ILE A 49 3.89 -2.86 -3.05
CA ILE A 49 4.23 -2.00 -1.91
C ILE A 49 3.02 -1.13 -1.61
N ASN A 50 2.41 -1.39 -0.45
CA ASN A 50 1.28 -0.64 0.07
C ASN A 50 1.66 0.12 1.32
N MET A 51 1.75 1.43 1.21
CA MET A 51 2.11 2.29 2.32
C MET A 51 1.28 3.59 2.27
N PRO A 52 1.01 4.22 3.42
CA PRO A 52 0.28 5.49 3.49
C PRO A 52 0.83 6.57 2.57
N PRO A 53 0.04 7.62 2.27
CA PRO A 53 0.56 8.85 1.70
C PRO A 53 1.78 9.34 2.49
N ARG A 54 2.67 10.09 1.82
CA ARG A 54 3.80 10.74 2.49
C ARG A 54 4.75 9.77 3.22
N SER A 55 4.84 8.52 2.79
CA SER A 55 5.74 7.51 3.38
C SER A 55 7.10 7.37 2.66
N LEU A 56 7.39 8.26 1.70
CA LEU A 56 8.55 8.19 0.78
C LEU A 56 8.54 7.01 -0.20
N LYS A 57 7.43 6.26 -0.30
CA LYS A 57 7.29 5.11 -1.20
C LYS A 57 7.65 5.43 -2.66
N SER A 58 7.09 6.50 -3.23
CA SER A 58 7.33 6.94 -4.60
C SER A 58 8.75 7.49 -4.82
N VAL A 59 9.28 8.24 -3.84
CA VAL A 59 10.68 8.72 -3.89
C VAL A 59 11.66 7.55 -3.94
N CYS A 60 11.42 6.51 -3.14
CA CYS A 60 12.29 5.33 -3.12
C CYS A 60 12.11 4.48 -4.39
N ALA A 61 10.88 4.15 -4.77
CA ALA A 61 10.60 3.19 -5.83
C ALA A 61 10.68 3.78 -7.25
N SER A 62 10.19 5.01 -7.48
CA SER A 62 10.00 5.58 -8.83
C SER A 62 11.07 6.58 -9.27
N ILE A 63 11.89 7.03 -8.31
CA ILE A 63 12.93 8.04 -8.52
C ILE A 63 14.30 7.48 -8.14
N ALA A 64 14.51 7.17 -6.85
CA ALA A 64 15.81 6.76 -6.35
C ALA A 64 16.24 5.40 -6.88
N LEU A 65 15.36 4.39 -6.87
CA LEU A 65 15.69 3.06 -7.38
C LEU A 65 16.06 3.09 -8.88
N PRO A 66 15.27 3.67 -9.80
CA PRO A 66 15.67 3.76 -11.21
C PRO A 66 16.98 4.49 -11.44
N ALA A 67 17.19 5.61 -10.74
CA ALA A 67 18.44 6.36 -10.83
C ALA A 67 19.63 5.54 -10.32
N TRP A 68 19.46 4.78 -9.24
CA TRP A 68 20.51 3.90 -8.71
C TRP A 68 20.80 2.72 -9.63
N VAL A 69 19.76 2.05 -10.15
CA VAL A 69 19.89 0.93 -11.09
C VAL A 69 20.63 1.38 -12.35
N LEU A 70 20.27 2.53 -12.95
CA LEU A 70 21.00 3.08 -14.09
C LEU A 70 22.42 3.53 -13.76
N GLY A 71 22.70 3.81 -12.47
CA GLY A 71 24.05 4.08 -11.97
C GLY A 71 24.93 2.84 -11.89
N VAL A 72 24.35 1.69 -11.53
CA VAL A 72 25.06 0.42 -11.35
C VAL A 72 25.07 -0.42 -12.64
N GLN A 73 24.00 -0.37 -13.41
CA GLN A 73 23.76 -1.10 -14.65
C GLN A 73 23.20 -0.13 -15.73
N PRO A 74 24.08 0.65 -16.39
CA PRO A 74 23.69 1.74 -17.29
C PRO A 74 23.06 1.31 -18.62
N ASP A 75 22.91 -0.01 -18.85
CA ASP A 75 22.28 -0.65 -19.99
C ASP A 75 20.80 -1.04 -19.72
N GLN A 76 20.34 -0.98 -18.47
CA GLN A 76 18.97 -1.36 -18.08
C GLN A 76 17.91 -0.43 -18.66
N LYS A 77 16.77 -1.00 -19.06
CA LYS A 77 15.59 -0.28 -19.53
C LYS A 77 14.49 -0.32 -18.47
N ILE A 78 14.06 0.85 -18.03
CA ILE A 78 13.11 1.01 -16.93
C ILE A 78 11.88 1.79 -17.42
N LEU A 79 10.69 1.21 -17.22
CA LEU A 79 9.42 1.91 -17.40
C LEU A 79 8.89 2.35 -16.05
N CYS A 80 8.67 3.65 -15.86
CA CYS A 80 7.94 4.20 -14.73
C CYS A 80 6.57 4.67 -15.23
N ILE A 81 5.50 4.11 -14.68
CA ILE A 81 4.12 4.39 -15.08
C ILE A 81 3.41 5.02 -13.89
N SER A 82 2.86 6.21 -14.06
CA SER A 82 2.15 6.93 -13.00
C SER A 82 0.71 7.25 -13.41
N GLY A 83 -0.22 7.31 -12.44
CA GLY A 83 -1.66 7.40 -12.72
C GLY A 83 -2.10 8.58 -13.59
N HIS A 84 -1.39 9.70 -13.55
CA HIS A 84 -1.65 10.85 -14.41
C HIS A 84 -0.36 11.53 -14.89
N ARG A 85 -0.51 12.34 -15.94
CA ARG A 85 0.62 12.97 -16.64
C ARG A 85 1.47 13.87 -15.73
N GLY A 86 0.81 14.69 -14.90
CA GLY A 86 1.50 15.57 -13.95
C GLY A 86 2.45 14.81 -13.00
N LEU A 87 2.00 13.68 -12.42
CA LEU A 87 2.82 12.86 -11.53
C LEU A 87 3.97 12.18 -12.27
N ALA A 88 3.71 11.70 -13.49
CA ALA A 88 4.74 11.10 -14.34
C ALA A 88 5.85 12.11 -14.69
N ASP A 89 5.47 13.35 -15.03
CA ASP A 89 6.41 14.43 -15.35
C ASP A 89 7.18 14.90 -14.10
N GLU A 90 6.54 15.00 -12.93
CA GLU A 90 7.18 15.33 -11.66
C GLU A 90 8.27 14.31 -11.29
N HIS A 91 7.93 13.02 -11.28
CA HIS A 91 8.89 11.95 -11.02
C HIS A 91 10.02 11.92 -12.06
N HIS A 92 9.72 12.25 -13.32
CA HIS A 92 10.72 12.35 -14.37
C HIS A 92 11.71 13.48 -14.13
N HIS A 93 11.21 14.67 -13.80
CA HIS A 93 12.03 15.83 -13.49
C HIS A 93 12.92 15.58 -12.26
N GLN A 94 12.36 15.00 -11.20
CA GLN A 94 13.13 14.64 -10.00
C GLN A 94 14.20 13.58 -10.30
N ALA A 95 13.90 12.57 -11.12
CA ALA A 95 14.91 11.60 -11.54
C ALA A 95 16.04 12.26 -12.36
N HIS A 96 15.70 13.17 -13.27
CA HIS A 96 16.69 13.92 -14.05
C HIS A 96 17.57 14.81 -13.15
N GLN A 97 16.95 15.58 -12.26
CA GLN A 97 17.64 16.42 -11.28
C GLN A 97 18.60 15.59 -10.41
N LEU A 98 18.16 14.42 -9.94
CA LEU A 98 19.00 13.52 -9.16
C LEU A 98 20.20 13.01 -9.97
N MET A 99 19.99 12.58 -11.21
CA MET A 99 21.03 11.99 -12.05
C MET A 99 22.03 13.02 -12.62
N THR A 100 21.66 14.29 -12.65
CA THR A 100 22.54 15.40 -13.08
C THR A 100 23.30 16.04 -11.93
N HIS A 101 22.87 15.83 -10.68
CA HIS A 101 23.51 16.37 -9.48
C HIS A 101 24.98 15.93 -9.32
N ASP A 102 25.87 16.83 -8.90
CA ASP A 102 27.32 16.58 -8.79
C ASP A 102 27.67 15.36 -7.93
N ARG A 103 27.03 15.23 -6.75
CA ARG A 103 27.18 14.03 -5.91
C ARG A 103 26.78 12.73 -6.62
N TYR A 104 25.70 12.72 -7.40
CA TYR A 104 25.34 11.54 -8.19
C TYR A 104 26.39 11.26 -9.24
N ARG A 105 26.87 12.28 -9.96
CA ARG A 105 27.94 12.15 -10.96
C ARG A 105 29.27 11.70 -10.36
N GLY A 106 29.59 12.08 -9.12
CA GLY A 106 30.72 11.54 -8.37
C GLY A 106 30.54 10.06 -8.01
N LEU A 107 29.30 9.63 -7.72
CA LEU A 107 28.98 8.22 -7.50
C LEU A 107 28.96 7.43 -8.82
N PHE A 108 28.53 7.99 -9.93
CA PHE A 108 28.41 7.26 -11.19
C PHE A 108 29.02 8.08 -12.34
N PRO A 109 30.37 8.23 -12.38
CA PRO A 109 31.03 9.13 -13.31
C PRO A 109 30.88 8.73 -14.78
N HIS A 110 30.56 7.47 -15.05
CA HIS A 110 30.30 6.92 -16.38
C HIS A 110 28.86 7.18 -16.88
N VAL A 111 27.94 7.59 -15.99
CA VAL A 111 26.58 7.94 -16.37
C VAL A 111 26.56 9.34 -16.97
N ARG A 112 26.01 9.44 -18.18
CA ARG A 112 25.72 10.68 -18.89
C ARG A 112 24.28 10.60 -19.36
N VAL A 113 23.43 11.44 -18.78
CA VAL A 113 21.99 11.42 -19.08
C VAL A 113 21.69 12.40 -20.18
N ASN A 114 21.04 11.90 -21.24
CA ASN A 114 20.40 12.72 -22.25
C ASN A 114 18.89 12.76 -21.98
N GLU A 115 18.37 13.93 -21.66
CA GLU A 115 16.94 14.15 -21.38
C GLU A 115 16.17 14.49 -22.66
N SER A 116 14.96 13.95 -22.74
CA SER A 116 13.91 14.33 -23.67
C SER A 116 12.55 14.15 -22.96
N PRO A 117 11.44 14.72 -23.44
CA PRO A 117 10.17 14.65 -22.72
C PRO A 117 9.77 13.24 -22.29
N GLY A 118 9.74 13.00 -20.98
CA GLY A 118 9.40 11.71 -20.37
C GLY A 118 10.42 10.60 -20.62
N ARG A 119 11.67 10.93 -21.01
CA ARG A 119 12.69 9.94 -21.34
C ARG A 119 14.10 10.40 -20.96
N LEU A 120 14.77 9.60 -20.15
CA LEU A 120 16.21 9.71 -19.86
C LEU A 120 16.91 8.57 -20.59
N LYS A 121 17.92 8.87 -21.42
CA LYS A 121 18.74 7.87 -22.12
C LYS A 121 20.19 7.95 -21.71
N LEU A 122 20.84 6.80 -21.64
CA LEU A 122 22.27 6.66 -21.39
C LEU A 122 22.97 6.15 -22.67
N PRO A 123 24.23 6.56 -22.93
CA PRO A 123 25.01 6.08 -24.07
C PRO A 123 25.16 4.55 -24.13
N GLN A 124 25.12 3.88 -22.98
CA GLN A 124 25.24 2.43 -22.86
C GLN A 124 23.96 1.68 -23.26
N GLY A 125 22.91 2.39 -23.69
CA GLY A 125 21.65 1.81 -24.17
C GLY A 125 20.54 1.74 -23.12
N GLY A 126 20.86 2.00 -21.85
CA GLY A 126 19.88 2.08 -20.78
C GLY A 126 18.99 3.31 -20.88
N ALA A 127 17.80 3.21 -20.32
CA ALA A 127 16.83 4.28 -20.38
C ALA A 127 15.83 4.22 -19.22
N ARG A 128 15.31 5.38 -18.83
CA ARG A 128 14.11 5.51 -18.00
C ARG A 128 13.03 6.21 -18.80
N LEU A 129 11.85 5.60 -18.90
CA LEU A 129 10.69 6.18 -19.59
C LEU A 129 9.58 6.44 -18.58
N ALA A 130 9.04 7.66 -18.58
CA ALA A 130 7.88 8.05 -17.80
C ALA A 130 6.62 7.97 -18.68
N LEU A 131 5.61 7.22 -18.23
CA LEU A 131 4.38 6.95 -18.96
C LEU A 131 3.17 7.07 -18.02
N THR A 132 1.98 7.03 -18.61
CA THR A 132 0.69 6.88 -17.91
C THR A 132 -0.02 5.63 -18.41
N PRO A 133 -1.02 5.09 -17.69
CA PRO A 133 -1.83 3.97 -18.18
C PRO A 133 -2.49 4.23 -19.54
N THR A 134 -2.85 5.49 -19.82
CA THR A 134 -3.41 5.94 -21.10
C THR A 134 -2.36 6.23 -22.18
N GLY A 135 -1.08 6.28 -21.83
CA GLY A 135 0.01 6.56 -22.75
C GLY A 135 0.39 5.36 -23.60
N ALA A 136 1.03 5.60 -24.75
CA ALA A 136 1.54 4.52 -25.59
C ALA A 136 2.66 3.75 -24.89
N VAL A 137 2.29 2.64 -24.22
CA VAL A 137 3.20 1.62 -23.68
C VAL A 137 3.68 0.68 -24.80
N THR A 138 2.90 0.55 -25.88
CA THR A 138 3.19 -0.31 -27.03
C THR A 138 4.54 0.00 -27.68
N GLY A 139 5.31 -1.06 -27.97
CA GLY A 139 6.63 -0.97 -28.61
C GLY A 139 7.80 -0.63 -27.68
N LYS A 140 7.57 -0.48 -26.37
CA LYS A 140 8.61 -0.18 -25.38
C LYS A 140 8.88 -1.39 -24.50
N GLY A 141 10.07 -1.99 -24.65
CA GLY A 141 10.56 -3.09 -23.80
C GLY A 141 11.26 -2.58 -22.54
N ALA A 142 11.25 -3.39 -21.48
CA ALA A 142 11.75 -3.04 -20.16
C ALA A 142 12.36 -4.26 -19.44
N ASP A 143 13.40 -4.02 -18.65
CA ASP A 143 13.95 -5.00 -17.70
C ASP A 143 13.29 -4.83 -16.32
N MET A 144 12.82 -3.61 -16.02
CA MET A 144 12.07 -3.25 -14.82
C MET A 144 10.89 -2.34 -15.15
N ILE A 145 9.72 -2.66 -14.62
CA ILE A 145 8.50 -1.84 -14.71
C ILE A 145 8.09 -1.44 -13.30
N ILE A 146 7.93 -0.14 -13.08
CA ILE A 146 7.44 0.44 -11.84
C ILE A 146 6.11 1.11 -12.14
N ILE A 147 5.07 0.73 -11.42
CA ILE A 147 3.72 1.28 -11.51
C ILE A 147 3.44 2.00 -10.20
N ASP A 148 3.33 3.32 -10.24
CA ASP A 148 3.22 4.19 -9.06
C ASP A 148 1.88 4.93 -9.05
N ASP A 149 1.04 4.63 -8.05
CA ASP A 149 -0.30 5.17 -7.88
C ASP A 149 -1.07 5.20 -9.24
N PRO A 150 -1.37 4.03 -9.85
CA PRO A 150 -1.88 3.94 -11.22
C PRO A 150 -3.29 4.51 -11.41
N GLN A 151 -3.97 4.85 -10.32
CA GLN A 151 -5.34 5.37 -10.32
C GLN A 151 -5.46 6.48 -9.27
N THR A 152 -6.28 7.48 -9.55
CA THR A 152 -6.62 8.52 -8.57
C THR A 152 -7.71 8.03 -7.60
N PRO A 153 -7.86 8.65 -6.42
CA PRO A 153 -8.98 8.35 -5.51
C PRO A 153 -10.35 8.46 -6.18
N GLN A 154 -10.55 9.48 -7.03
CA GLN A 154 -11.81 9.68 -7.75
C GLN A 154 -12.10 8.53 -8.72
N GLN A 155 -11.08 8.06 -9.45
CA GLN A 155 -11.23 6.89 -10.32
C GLN A 155 -11.52 5.62 -9.52
N ALA A 156 -10.99 5.49 -8.30
CA ALA A 156 -11.21 4.31 -7.47
C ALA A 156 -12.64 4.19 -6.92
N ASP A 157 -13.40 5.29 -6.88
CA ASP A 157 -14.83 5.28 -6.54
C ASP A 157 -15.72 4.81 -7.68
N GLU A 158 -15.18 4.73 -8.91
CA GLU A 158 -15.89 4.24 -10.09
C GLU A 158 -15.47 2.78 -10.41
N PRO A 159 -16.34 1.77 -10.23
CA PRO A 159 -16.00 0.38 -10.50
C PRO A 159 -15.53 0.12 -11.94
N ALA A 160 -16.10 0.85 -12.91
CA ALA A 160 -15.70 0.78 -14.32
C ALA A 160 -14.25 1.22 -14.52
N LYS A 161 -13.81 2.28 -13.84
CA LYS A 161 -12.42 2.77 -13.92
C LYS A 161 -11.44 1.82 -13.24
N CYS A 162 -11.82 1.21 -12.12
CA CYS A 162 -11.02 0.11 -11.53
C CYS A 162 -10.88 -1.08 -12.50
N ALA A 163 -11.95 -1.45 -13.21
CA ALA A 163 -11.90 -2.50 -14.24
C ALA A 163 -11.02 -2.12 -15.44
N GLU A 164 -11.07 -0.86 -15.90
CA GLU A 164 -10.18 -0.34 -16.96
C GLU A 164 -8.71 -0.50 -16.60
N ILE A 165 -8.30 -0.12 -15.37
CA ILE A 165 -6.90 -0.24 -14.91
C ILE A 165 -6.44 -1.70 -14.84
N ARG A 166 -7.25 -2.61 -14.30
CA ARG A 166 -6.92 -4.05 -14.26
C ARG A 166 -6.77 -4.63 -15.67
N SER A 167 -7.73 -4.32 -16.54
CA SER A 167 -7.71 -4.76 -17.94
C SER A 167 -6.54 -4.17 -18.72
N TRP A 168 -6.17 -2.92 -18.42
CA TRP A 168 -4.96 -2.31 -18.98
C TRP A 168 -3.70 -3.06 -18.52
N TYR A 169 -3.60 -3.38 -17.23
CA TYR A 169 -2.47 -4.12 -16.68
C TYR A 169 -2.29 -5.47 -17.40
N ASP A 170 -3.35 -6.29 -17.41
CA ASP A 170 -3.33 -7.65 -17.96
C ASP A 170 -2.95 -7.66 -19.45
N ARG A 171 -3.45 -6.68 -20.21
CA ARG A 171 -3.21 -6.60 -21.66
C ARG A 171 -1.84 -6.05 -22.03
N ASN A 172 -1.31 -5.11 -21.23
CA ASN A 172 -0.21 -4.27 -21.70
C ASN A 172 1.10 -4.48 -20.96
N ILE A 173 1.09 -4.87 -19.69
CA ILE A 173 2.29 -4.75 -18.84
C ILE A 173 3.23 -5.94 -18.98
N TYR A 174 2.74 -7.16 -18.74
CA TYR A 174 3.58 -8.35 -18.72
C TYR A 174 4.36 -8.57 -20.03
N GLN A 175 3.76 -8.22 -21.17
CA GLN A 175 4.38 -8.33 -22.49
C GLN A 175 5.50 -7.32 -22.77
N ARG A 176 5.69 -6.32 -21.89
CA ARG A 176 6.77 -5.33 -22.04
C ARG A 176 8.06 -5.77 -21.40
N LEU A 177 8.04 -6.80 -20.56
CA LEU A 177 9.26 -7.36 -20.04
C LEU A 177 10.09 -7.93 -21.20
N ASN A 178 11.34 -7.48 -21.32
CA ASN A 178 12.29 -8.01 -22.29
C ASN A 178 12.55 -9.50 -22.02
N ASP A 179 12.64 -9.87 -20.75
CA ASP A 179 12.71 -11.23 -20.26
C ASP A 179 11.57 -11.46 -19.25
N LYS A 180 10.74 -12.47 -19.47
CA LYS A 180 9.56 -12.75 -18.63
C LYS A 180 9.92 -13.46 -17.33
N HIS A 181 11.04 -14.18 -17.30
CA HIS A 181 11.54 -14.89 -16.13
C HIS A 181 12.30 -13.94 -15.22
N GLU A 182 13.17 -13.12 -15.80
CA GLU A 182 14.07 -12.24 -15.06
C GLU A 182 13.52 -10.83 -14.88
N GLY A 183 12.62 -10.37 -15.75
CA GLY A 183 12.06 -9.03 -15.70
C GLY A 183 11.28 -8.75 -14.42
N VAL A 184 11.37 -7.53 -13.91
CA VAL A 184 10.83 -7.13 -12.60
C VAL A 184 9.63 -6.21 -12.77
N ILE A 185 8.58 -6.42 -11.98
CA ILE A 185 7.41 -5.53 -11.89
C ILE A 185 7.22 -5.14 -10.43
N ILE A 186 7.21 -3.83 -10.18
CA ILE A 186 6.97 -3.25 -8.86
C ILE A 186 5.71 -2.40 -8.96
N VAL A 187 4.72 -2.67 -8.13
CA VAL A 187 3.54 -1.83 -7.95
C VAL A 187 3.66 -1.14 -6.60
N VAL A 188 3.70 0.19 -6.60
CA VAL A 188 3.77 1.00 -5.39
C VAL A 188 2.54 1.88 -5.35
N THR A 189 1.74 1.77 -4.30
CA THR A 189 0.49 2.52 -4.19
C THR A 189 0.09 2.69 -2.73
N GLN A 190 -0.84 3.58 -2.46
CA GLN A 190 -1.77 3.37 -1.34
C GLN A 190 -3.01 2.64 -1.85
N ARG A 191 -3.64 1.81 -1.02
CA ARG A 191 -4.92 1.20 -1.40
C ARG A 191 -6.01 2.28 -1.51
N LEU A 192 -6.90 2.11 -2.49
CA LEU A 192 -8.00 3.05 -2.72
C LEU A 192 -9.37 2.35 -2.79
N SER A 193 -9.41 1.08 -3.19
CA SER A 193 -10.65 0.33 -3.32
C SER A 193 -10.44 -1.15 -2.99
N ALA A 194 -11.51 -1.82 -2.55
CA ALA A 194 -11.49 -3.27 -2.35
C ALA A 194 -11.27 -4.04 -3.66
N ASP A 195 -11.48 -3.40 -4.81
CA ASP A 195 -11.31 -3.98 -6.15
C ASP A 195 -10.25 -3.22 -7.00
N ASP A 196 -9.28 -2.59 -6.34
CA ASP A 196 -8.15 -1.92 -7.00
C ASP A 196 -7.13 -2.88 -7.62
N LEU A 197 -6.10 -2.33 -8.28
CA LEU A 197 -5.06 -3.13 -8.93
C LEU A 197 -4.35 -4.06 -7.93
N THR A 198 -4.14 -3.66 -6.67
CA THR A 198 -3.54 -4.57 -5.69
C THR A 198 -4.44 -5.78 -5.46
N ALA A 199 -5.74 -5.57 -5.23
CA ALA A 199 -6.68 -6.66 -5.03
C ALA A 199 -6.73 -7.63 -6.21
N HIS A 200 -6.53 -7.12 -7.44
CA HIS A 200 -6.44 -7.94 -8.64
C HIS A 200 -5.16 -8.78 -8.69
N LEU A 201 -4.01 -8.17 -8.45
CA LEU A 201 -2.71 -8.85 -8.55
C LEU A 201 -2.51 -9.91 -7.47
N LEU A 202 -3.04 -9.70 -6.27
CA LEU A 202 -3.01 -10.70 -5.20
C LEU A 202 -3.84 -11.96 -5.50
N LYS A 203 -4.72 -11.94 -6.51
CA LYS A 203 -5.41 -13.15 -7.00
C LYS A 203 -4.55 -13.95 -7.98
N GLN A 204 -3.42 -13.41 -8.40
CA GLN A 204 -2.46 -14.05 -9.30
C GLN A 204 -1.30 -14.63 -8.50
N GLU A 205 -0.67 -15.69 -9.00
CA GLU A 205 0.49 -16.31 -8.35
C GLU A 205 1.76 -15.45 -8.52
N GLY A 206 2.73 -15.65 -7.62
CA GLY A 206 4.08 -15.10 -7.72
C GLY A 206 4.26 -13.68 -7.19
N TRP A 207 3.20 -12.99 -6.75
CA TRP A 207 3.31 -11.67 -6.13
C TRP A 207 3.68 -11.74 -4.65
N GLU A 208 4.74 -11.02 -4.29
CA GLU A 208 5.04 -10.69 -2.90
C GLU A 208 4.44 -9.32 -2.54
N MET A 209 4.00 -9.14 -1.30
CA MET A 209 3.43 -7.88 -0.83
C MET A 209 4.11 -7.38 0.45
N LEU A 210 4.61 -6.14 0.39
CA LEU A 210 4.96 -5.34 1.56
C LEU A 210 3.82 -4.37 1.86
N SER A 211 3.07 -4.61 2.94
CA SER A 211 2.01 -3.70 3.39
C SER A 211 2.32 -3.17 4.78
N LEU A 212 2.44 -1.84 4.91
CA LEU A 212 2.77 -1.17 6.17
C LEU A 212 1.67 -0.16 6.53
N PRO A 213 0.68 -0.52 7.39
CA PRO A 213 -0.39 0.39 7.77
C PRO A 213 0.10 1.53 8.66
N ALA A 214 -0.59 2.66 8.63
CA ALA A 214 -0.27 3.84 9.43
C ALA A 214 -0.29 3.53 10.94
N ILE A 215 -1.18 2.66 11.40
CA ILE A 215 -1.24 2.16 12.78
C ILE A 215 -1.28 0.63 12.75
N ALA A 216 -0.42 -0.02 13.52
CA ALA A 216 -0.38 -1.48 13.61
C ALA A 216 -1.66 -2.01 14.25
N ILE A 217 -2.35 -2.95 13.59
CA ILE A 217 -3.57 -3.60 14.12
C ILE A 217 -3.29 -4.88 14.93
N ARG A 218 -2.06 -5.38 14.84
CA ARG A 218 -1.51 -6.53 15.55
C ARG A 218 -0.02 -6.30 15.78
N ASP A 219 0.60 -7.12 16.61
CA ASP A 219 2.06 -7.12 16.73
C ASP A 219 2.68 -7.60 15.40
N GLU A 220 3.63 -6.82 14.90
CA GLU A 220 4.31 -7.04 13.63
C GLU A 220 5.78 -7.35 13.89
N HIS A 221 6.26 -8.45 13.31
CA HIS A 221 7.68 -8.82 13.29
C HIS A 221 8.17 -8.76 11.85
N LEU A 222 8.96 -7.74 11.53
CA LEU A 222 9.48 -7.53 10.18
C LEU A 222 10.98 -7.88 10.15
N PRO A 223 11.42 -8.71 9.18
CA PRO A 223 12.84 -9.01 9.02
C PRO A 223 13.60 -7.75 8.61
N ARG A 224 14.78 -7.52 9.20
CA ARG A 224 15.76 -6.55 8.70
C ARG A 224 17.03 -7.29 8.27
N SER A 225 17.41 -7.16 7.01
CA SER A 225 18.66 -7.70 6.45
C SER A 225 19.94 -7.18 7.10
N LEU A 226 19.90 -6.10 7.88
CA LEU A 226 21.06 -5.58 8.64
C LEU A 226 21.17 -6.15 10.06
N GLY A 227 20.49 -7.26 10.37
CA GLY A 227 20.61 -7.94 11.64
C GLY A 227 19.70 -7.31 12.70
N GLY A 228 18.43 -7.66 12.64
CA GLY A 228 17.47 -7.34 13.69
C GLY A 228 16.06 -7.76 13.31
N ASN A 229 15.26 -8.13 14.32
CA ASN A 229 13.82 -8.20 14.16
C ASN A 229 13.27 -6.85 14.59
N LEU A 230 12.61 -6.14 13.68
CA LEU A 230 11.78 -5.02 14.11
C LEU A 230 10.50 -5.61 14.69
N ALA A 231 10.25 -5.34 15.97
CA ALA A 231 8.97 -5.55 16.60
C ALA A 231 8.23 -4.21 16.65
N ARG A 232 7.09 -4.11 15.98
CA ARG A 232 6.16 -2.99 16.11
C ARG A 232 4.90 -3.50 16.78
N ARG A 233 4.53 -2.92 17.92
CA ARG A 233 3.40 -3.39 18.72
C ARG A 233 2.08 -2.87 18.16
N LYS A 234 1.00 -3.60 18.40
CA LYS A 234 -0.36 -3.14 18.13
C LYS A 234 -0.58 -1.73 18.68
N GLY A 235 -1.09 -0.85 17.84
CA GLY A 235 -1.40 0.55 18.16
C GLY A 235 -0.26 1.54 17.91
N GLU A 236 0.95 1.07 17.57
CA GLU A 236 2.07 1.97 17.25
C GLU A 236 1.92 2.58 15.84
N ALA A 237 2.15 3.89 15.74
CA ALA A 237 2.18 4.58 14.45
C ALA A 237 3.41 4.19 13.62
N LEU A 238 3.28 4.23 12.29
CA LEU A 238 4.34 3.83 11.35
C LEU A 238 5.55 4.75 11.46
N HIS A 239 5.28 6.06 11.54
CA HIS A 239 6.30 7.10 11.69
C HIS A 239 5.86 8.14 12.72
N PRO A 240 5.96 7.85 14.03
CA PRO A 240 5.40 8.69 15.09
C PRO A 240 5.98 10.10 15.15
N VAL A 241 7.20 10.31 14.67
CA VAL A 241 7.85 11.64 14.63
C VAL A 241 7.21 12.52 13.55
N ARG A 242 6.72 11.90 12.47
CA ARG A 242 6.11 12.60 11.34
C ARG A 242 4.60 12.77 11.52
N GLU A 243 3.92 11.68 11.85
CA GLU A 243 2.48 11.62 12.09
C GLU A 243 2.27 10.70 13.29
N ASN A 244 2.00 11.32 14.44
CA ASN A 244 1.72 10.56 15.66
C ASN A 244 0.29 10.02 15.64
N ARG A 245 -0.07 9.26 16.67
CA ARG A 245 -1.39 8.61 16.73
C ARG A 245 -2.56 9.61 16.78
N GLU A 246 -2.40 10.76 17.43
CA GLU A 246 -3.46 11.78 17.48
C GLU A 246 -3.59 12.50 16.14
N ASP A 247 -2.47 12.80 15.46
CA ASP A 247 -2.50 13.36 14.11
C ASP A 247 -3.26 12.42 13.15
N LEU A 248 -3.00 11.12 13.23
CA LEU A 248 -3.67 10.09 12.45
C LEU A 248 -5.15 9.96 12.82
N ARG A 249 -5.51 10.18 14.09
CA ARG A 249 -6.91 10.20 14.55
C ARG A 249 -7.67 11.37 13.97
N ILE A 250 -7.10 12.57 14.04
CA ILE A 250 -7.67 13.78 13.43
C ILE A 250 -7.79 13.60 11.92
N GLN A 251 -6.79 12.99 11.28
CA GLN A 251 -6.82 12.70 9.85
C GLN A 251 -7.95 11.72 9.50
N MET A 252 -8.14 10.66 10.29
CA MET A 252 -9.25 9.71 10.11
C MET A 252 -10.61 10.41 10.18
N LEU A 253 -10.83 11.25 11.19
CA LEU A 253 -12.09 11.99 11.34
C LEU A 253 -12.34 12.98 10.20
N ARG A 254 -11.29 13.59 9.63
CA ARG A 254 -11.42 14.56 8.53
C ARG A 254 -11.71 13.91 7.18
N MET A 255 -11.06 12.78 6.89
CA MET A 255 -11.21 12.12 5.58
C MET A 255 -12.31 11.05 5.56
N GLY A 256 -12.81 10.65 6.74
CA GLY A 256 -13.78 9.59 6.91
C GLY A 256 -13.15 8.21 7.01
N ALA A 257 -13.86 7.30 7.71
CA ALA A 257 -13.40 5.96 8.03
C ALA A 257 -12.95 5.14 6.81
N ARG A 258 -13.78 5.11 5.75
CA ARG A 258 -13.52 4.32 4.54
C ARG A 258 -12.23 4.77 3.84
N ALA A 259 -12.07 6.07 3.65
CA ALA A 259 -10.89 6.62 2.99
C ALA A 259 -9.64 6.41 3.84
N PHE A 260 -9.72 6.54 5.17
CA PHE A 260 -8.61 6.27 6.07
C PHE A 260 -8.20 4.79 6.06
N CYS A 261 -9.16 3.88 6.17
CA CYS A 261 -8.89 2.44 6.14
C CYS A 261 -8.24 2.00 4.83
N ALA A 262 -8.71 2.52 3.69
CA ALA A 262 -8.07 2.30 2.41
C ALA A 262 -6.66 2.91 2.36
N GLN A 263 -6.54 4.23 2.48
CA GLN A 263 -5.30 4.95 2.15
C GLN A 263 -4.22 4.85 3.22
N TYR A 264 -4.60 4.80 4.51
CA TYR A 264 -3.65 4.77 5.62
C TYR A 264 -3.49 3.35 6.17
N GLN A 265 -4.58 2.61 6.38
CA GLN A 265 -4.49 1.24 6.92
C GLN A 265 -4.28 0.15 5.87
N GLN A 266 -4.31 0.49 4.57
CA GLN A 266 -4.17 -0.47 3.48
C GLN A 266 -5.22 -1.59 3.48
N ASP A 267 -6.35 -1.37 4.16
CA ASP A 267 -7.46 -2.31 4.38
C ASP A 267 -8.77 -1.70 3.86
N PRO A 268 -8.92 -1.51 2.53
CA PRO A 268 -10.16 -1.01 1.97
C PRO A 268 -11.27 -2.05 2.13
N TYR A 269 -12.46 -1.60 2.51
CA TYR A 269 -13.66 -2.44 2.59
C TYR A 269 -14.75 -1.90 1.65
N PRO A 270 -15.63 -2.78 1.13
CA PRO A 270 -16.75 -2.35 0.31
C PRO A 270 -17.65 -1.41 1.12
N ASN A 271 -18.28 -0.45 0.45
CA ASN A 271 -19.27 0.39 1.09
C ASN A 271 -20.41 -0.51 1.62
N ARG A 272 -20.49 -0.67 2.95
CA ARG A 272 -21.52 -1.47 3.63
C ARG A 272 -22.56 -0.56 4.26
N HIS A 273 -22.93 0.54 3.62
CA HIS A 273 -24.21 1.17 3.94
C HIS A 273 -25.30 0.16 3.58
N HIS A 274 -25.82 -0.56 4.60
CA HIS A 274 -27.24 -0.83 4.81
C HIS A 274 -27.55 -1.81 5.96
N ARG A 275 -26.60 -2.57 6.53
CA ARG A 275 -26.92 -3.51 7.63
C ARG A 275 -25.77 -3.70 8.62
N GLY A 276 -25.74 -2.87 9.67
CA GLY A 276 -24.87 -3.07 10.83
C GLY A 276 -25.57 -2.53 12.07
N GLY A 277 -26.46 -3.33 12.66
CA GLY A 277 -26.99 -3.04 13.99
C GLY A 277 -25.96 -3.40 15.06
N VAL A 278 -25.92 -2.64 16.15
CA VAL A 278 -25.07 -2.95 17.32
C VAL A 278 -25.93 -3.34 18.50
N TYR A 279 -25.51 -4.39 19.20
CA TYR A 279 -26.10 -4.81 20.46
C TYR A 279 -25.48 -3.97 21.59
N HIS A 280 -26.28 -3.09 22.19
CA HIS A 280 -25.90 -2.45 23.46
C HIS A 280 -26.67 -3.12 24.60
N THR A 281 -25.93 -3.60 25.60
CA THR A 281 -26.51 -4.01 26.89
C THR A 281 -26.29 -2.86 27.85
N ALA A 282 -27.35 -2.10 28.14
CA ALA A 282 -27.32 -1.09 29.17
C ALA A 282 -27.49 -1.77 30.55
N PRO A 283 -26.64 -1.50 31.55
CA PRO A 283 -26.97 -1.85 32.93
C PRO A 283 -28.08 -0.93 33.44
N HIS A 284 -29.15 -1.51 34.00
CA HIS A 284 -30.19 -0.73 34.68
C HIS A 284 -29.65 -0.13 35.98
N SER A 285 -30.06 1.10 36.29
CA SER A 285 -29.70 1.88 37.49
C SER A 285 -30.36 1.39 38.79
N ASP A 286 -30.98 0.21 38.77
CA ASP A 286 -31.92 -0.20 39.80
C ASP A 286 -31.39 -1.53 40.32
N GLY A 287 -30.67 -1.46 41.45
CA GLY A 287 -29.88 -2.54 42.05
C GLY A 287 -30.70 -3.72 42.59
N THR A 288 -31.57 -4.31 41.78
CA THR A 288 -32.33 -5.51 42.08
C THR A 288 -31.99 -6.61 41.08
N GLU A 289 -31.38 -7.69 41.59
CA GLU A 289 -31.01 -8.93 40.90
C GLU A 289 -32.24 -9.74 40.45
N ALA A 290 -33.11 -9.16 39.63
CA ALA A 290 -34.23 -9.87 39.01
C ALA A 290 -34.00 -10.00 37.50
N GLU A 291 -33.92 -11.25 37.04
CA GLU A 291 -33.74 -11.67 35.65
C GLU A 291 -34.84 -11.14 34.73
N HIS A 292 -34.70 -9.91 34.24
CA HIS A 292 -35.44 -9.41 33.10
C HIS A 292 -34.48 -8.82 32.09
N LYS A 293 -33.98 -9.66 31.16
CA LYS A 293 -33.22 -9.24 29.98
C LYS A 293 -34.16 -8.56 28.98
N SER A 294 -34.52 -7.31 29.25
CA SER A 294 -35.11 -6.43 28.23
C SER A 294 -34.03 -6.14 27.17
N SER A 295 -34.01 -6.96 26.12
CA SER A 295 -33.17 -6.73 24.95
C SER A 295 -33.77 -5.58 24.15
N ALA A 296 -33.41 -4.34 24.47
CA ALA A 296 -33.76 -3.22 23.60
C ALA A 296 -32.94 -3.35 22.31
N VAL A 297 -33.54 -3.92 21.27
CA VAL A 297 -32.95 -3.99 19.93
C VAL A 297 -33.08 -2.60 19.31
N PHE A 298 -32.05 -1.78 19.47
CA PHE A 298 -31.96 -0.52 18.74
C PHE A 298 -31.38 -0.77 17.35
N PHE A 299 -32.20 -0.56 16.32
CA PHE A 299 -31.71 -0.43 14.95
C PHE A 299 -31.11 0.97 14.77
N ALA A 300 -29.89 1.17 15.27
CA ALA A 300 -29.13 2.37 14.99
C ALA A 300 -28.07 2.05 13.92
N GLN A 301 -28.01 2.89 12.89
CA GLN A 301 -26.83 2.94 12.03
C GLN A 301 -25.72 3.63 12.82
N LEU A 302 -24.66 2.89 13.14
CA LEU A 302 -23.47 3.53 13.71
C LEU A 302 -22.61 4.13 12.60
N PRO A 303 -22.05 5.33 12.81
CA PRO A 303 -21.01 5.87 11.96
C PRO A 303 -19.82 4.91 11.87
N GLU A 304 -19.28 4.70 10.67
CA GLU A 304 -18.13 3.82 10.44
C GLU A 304 -16.88 4.29 11.23
N GLU A 305 -16.81 5.58 11.51
CA GLU A 305 -15.77 6.22 12.31
C GLU A 305 -15.68 5.58 13.70
N LEU A 306 -16.82 5.24 14.33
CA LEU A 306 -16.82 4.62 15.66
C LEU A 306 -16.14 3.24 15.63
N PHE A 307 -16.35 2.47 14.56
CA PHE A 307 -15.70 1.18 14.39
C PHE A 307 -14.20 1.32 14.19
N VAL A 308 -13.76 2.32 13.42
CA VAL A 308 -12.33 2.57 13.20
C VAL A 308 -11.67 3.10 14.48
N LEU A 309 -12.33 3.97 15.25
CA LEU A 309 -11.87 4.43 16.56
C LEU A 309 -11.62 3.27 17.52
N ASP A 310 -12.54 2.31 17.60
CA ASP A 310 -12.34 1.12 18.44
C ASP A 310 -11.26 0.19 17.87
N ARG A 311 -11.38 -0.24 16.61
CA ARG A 311 -10.49 -1.26 16.00
C ARG A 311 -9.05 -0.78 15.85
N VAL A 312 -8.85 0.48 15.45
CA VAL A 312 -7.53 1.03 15.12
C VAL A 312 -6.97 1.88 16.26
N PHE A 313 -7.80 2.71 16.88
CA PHE A 313 -7.37 3.64 17.92
C PHE A 313 -7.65 3.13 19.34
N GLY A 314 -8.25 1.95 19.52
CA GLY A 314 -8.54 1.40 20.85
C GLY A 314 -9.42 2.30 21.71
N GLU A 315 -10.10 3.27 21.11
CA GLU A 315 -11.04 4.16 21.77
C GLU A 315 -12.33 3.37 21.99
N GLN A 316 -12.47 2.86 23.20
CA GLN A 316 -13.70 2.18 23.64
C GLN A 316 -14.83 3.21 23.72
N ASN A 317 -15.41 3.53 22.57
CA ASN A 317 -16.75 4.07 22.53
C ASN A 317 -17.65 2.91 23.02
N GLY A 318 -18.58 3.15 23.95
CA GLY A 318 -19.39 2.12 24.64
C GLY A 318 -20.26 1.19 23.77
N PHE A 319 -20.00 1.15 22.46
CA PHE A 319 -20.58 0.29 21.45
C PHE A 319 -19.59 -0.83 21.12
N ARG A 320 -19.49 -1.85 21.99
CA ARG A 320 -18.80 -3.09 21.61
C ARG A 320 -19.56 -3.69 20.42
N ALA A 321 -18.92 -3.78 19.26
CA ALA A 321 -19.31 -4.76 18.26
C ALA A 321 -19.09 -6.13 18.90
N GLY A 322 -20.16 -6.72 19.43
CA GLY A 322 -20.11 -8.09 19.94
C GLY A 322 -19.60 -9.02 18.83
N PRO A 323 -18.82 -10.08 19.16
CA PRO A 323 -18.48 -11.09 18.17
C PRO A 323 -19.78 -11.63 17.55
N ALA A 324 -19.75 -11.90 16.24
CA ALA A 324 -20.85 -12.62 15.60
C ALA A 324 -21.19 -13.86 16.46
N PRO A 325 -22.47 -14.17 16.72
CA PRO A 325 -22.80 -15.28 17.59
C PRO A 325 -22.25 -16.56 16.95
N MET A 326 -21.20 -17.13 17.55
CA MET A 326 -20.87 -18.53 17.33
C MET A 326 -22.03 -19.33 17.90
N MET A 327 -22.88 -19.86 17.03
CA MET A 327 -23.83 -20.88 17.42
C MET A 327 -23.00 -22.13 17.76
N SER A 328 -22.98 -22.54 19.03
CA SER A 328 -22.34 -23.79 19.41
C SER A 328 -23.05 -24.96 18.73
N THR A 329 -22.31 -26.04 18.47
CA THR A 329 -22.85 -27.27 17.85
C THR A 329 -24.11 -27.76 18.58
N GLU A 330 -24.16 -27.63 19.92
CA GLU A 330 -25.32 -27.95 20.76
C GLU A 330 -26.56 -27.07 20.45
N LYS A 331 -26.39 -25.76 20.23
CA LYS A 331 -27.49 -24.85 19.83
C LYS A 331 -27.94 -25.03 18.38
N TRP A 332 -27.08 -25.54 17.50
CA TRP A 332 -27.48 -25.94 16.15
C TRP A 332 -28.38 -27.19 16.20
N ILE A 333 -27.98 -28.19 17.01
CA ILE A 333 -28.71 -29.45 17.22
C ILE A 333 -30.04 -29.21 17.92
N GLU A 334 -30.13 -28.34 18.92
CA GLU A 334 -31.41 -28.04 19.59
C GLU A 334 -32.42 -27.35 18.65
N ARG A 335 -31.91 -26.53 17.72
CA ARG A 335 -32.73 -25.74 16.79
C ARG A 335 -33.14 -26.50 15.52
N HIS A 336 -32.42 -27.56 15.14
CA HIS A 336 -32.65 -28.31 13.88
C HIS A 336 -32.68 -29.84 14.07
N GLY A 337 -32.37 -30.36 15.25
CA GLY A 337 -32.28 -31.79 15.57
C GLY A 337 -33.59 -32.43 15.99
N GLY A 338 -34.70 -31.68 15.94
CA GLY A 338 -36.05 -32.20 16.20
C GLY A 338 -36.78 -32.71 14.96
N MET A 339 -36.15 -32.82 13.78
CA MET A 339 -36.83 -33.37 12.61
C MET A 339 -36.57 -34.88 12.51
N GLN A 340 -37.27 -35.64 13.37
CA GLN A 340 -37.46 -37.06 13.15
C GLN A 340 -38.22 -37.28 11.84
N ILE A 341 -37.52 -37.81 10.84
CA ILE A 341 -38.15 -38.46 9.69
C ILE A 341 -38.54 -39.86 10.15
N ASN A 342 -39.82 -40.08 10.43
CA ASN A 342 -40.47 -41.41 10.42
C ASN A 342 -41.88 -41.21 9.85
N ARG A 343 -42.14 -41.62 8.60
CA ARG A 343 -42.61 -42.96 8.17
C ARG A 343 -43.98 -43.35 8.75
N THR A 344 -45.01 -43.13 7.91
CA THR A 344 -46.23 -43.93 7.65
C THR A 344 -47.19 -44.27 8.80
N ALA A 345 -48.47 -43.88 8.63
CA ALA A 345 -49.54 -44.74 8.11
C ALA A 345 -50.58 -43.89 7.35
#